data_AF-A0A2S4YLR2-F1
#
_entry.id   AF-A0A2S4YLR2-F1
#
_cell.length_a   1.000
_cell.length_b   1.000
_cell.length_c   1.000
_cell.angle_alpha   90.00
_cell.angle_beta   90.00
_cell.angle_gamma   90.00
#
_symmetry.space_group_name_H-M   'P 1'
#
loop_
_entity.id
_entity.type
_entity.pdbx_description
1 polymer ?
#
loop_
_entity_poly.entity_id
_entity_poly.type
_entity_poly.pdbx_seq_one_letter_code
_entity_poly.pdbx_strand_id
1 'polypeptide(L)' 'MCRSIKTLRPPALPDQATEEEIRAAALQFVRKVSGFRAPAAHNREVFEHAVDAIAAATAELLA' A
#
# COMPACT_ATOMS: atom_id res chain seq x y z
N MET A 1 14.40 10.25 4.12
CA MET A 1 13.71 9.96 5.40
C MET A 1 12.19 9.94 5.17
N CYS A 2 11.54 8.78 5.24
CA CYS A 2 10.12 8.58 4.94
C CYS A 2 9.18 9.18 6.01
N ARG A 3 9.13 10.52 6.11
CA ARG A 3 8.44 11.26 7.19
C ARG A 3 6.90 11.15 7.21
N SER A 4 6.27 10.34 6.35
CA SER A 4 4.80 10.32 6.19
C SER A 4 4.20 8.93 6.03
N ILE A 5 4.96 7.85 6.27
CA ILE A 5 4.38 6.50 6.31
C ILE A 5 3.73 6.33 7.68
N LYS A 6 2.42 6.16 7.72
CA LYS A 6 1.70 5.86 8.95
C LYS A 6 1.81 4.36 9.18
N THR A 7 2.33 3.96 10.34
CA THR A 7 2.25 2.56 10.78
C THR A 7 0.78 2.15 10.84
N LEU A 8 0.36 1.29 9.92
CA LEU A 8 -1.01 0.78 9.88
C LEU A 8 -1.24 -0.33 10.90
N ARG A 9 -0.22 -1.18 11.07
CA ARG A 9 -0.25 -2.33 11.97
C ARG A 9 0.85 -2.18 13.02
N PRO A 10 0.52 -2.12 14.32
CA PRO A 10 1.52 -2.20 15.38
C PRO A 10 2.17 -3.61 15.42
N PRO A 11 3.44 -3.72 15.85
CA PRO A 11 4.25 -4.94 15.75
C PRO A 11 3.78 -6.15 16.59
N ALA A 12 2.65 -6.08 17.29
CA ALA A 12 2.20 -7.08 18.26
C ALA A 12 0.71 -7.45 18.10
N LEU A 13 0.16 -7.42 16.89
CA LEU A 13 -1.15 -8.01 16.63
C LEU A 13 -0.97 -9.53 16.38
N PRO A 14 -1.70 -10.40 17.12
CA PRO A 14 -1.56 -11.85 17.01
C PRO A 14 -2.07 -12.40 15.66
N ASP A 15 -2.89 -11.63 14.94
CA ASP A 15 -3.56 -12.08 13.72
C ASP A 15 -2.74 -11.73 12.46
N GLN A 16 -2.84 -12.54 11.41
CA GLN A 16 -2.23 -12.26 10.10
C GLN A 16 -2.78 -10.96 9.49
N ALA A 17 -2.01 -10.33 8.60
CA ALA A 17 -2.46 -9.11 7.92
C ALA A 17 -3.64 -9.43 7.01
N THR A 18 -4.73 -8.68 7.18
CA THR A 18 -5.88 -8.79 6.30
C THR A 18 -5.56 -8.20 4.92
N GLU A 19 -6.28 -8.63 3.89
CA GLU A 19 -6.11 -8.13 2.53
C GLU A 19 -6.31 -6.60 2.44
N GLU A 20 -7.26 -6.06 3.20
CA GLU A 20 -7.51 -4.62 3.28
C GLU A 20 -6.33 -3.86 3.93
N GLU A 21 -5.74 -4.40 5.00
CA GLU A 21 -4.54 -3.81 5.63
C GLU A 21 -3.36 -3.80 4.65
N ILE A 22 -3.18 -4.90 3.89
CA ILE A 22 -2.15 -5.03 2.87
C ILE A 22 -2.37 -4.00 1.75
N ARG A 23 -3.59 -3.89 1.23
CA ARG A 23 -3.94 -2.92 0.18
C ARG A 23 -3.78 -1.47 0.65
N ALA A 24 -4.18 -1.17 1.89
CA ALA A 24 -3.99 0.15 2.49
C ALA A 24 -2.51 0.51 2.66
N ALA A 25 -1.65 -0.47 2.99
CA ALA A 25 -0.20 -0.27 3.06
C ALA A 25 0.40 0.00 1.67
N ALA A 26 0.01 -0.78 0.66
CA ALA A 26 0.40 -0.59 -0.73
C ALA A 26 0.00 0.81 -1.23
N LEU A 27 -1.22 1.26 -0.95
CA LEU A 27 -1.70 2.60 -1.30
C LEU A 27 -0.82 3.70 -0.68
N GLN A 28 -0.44 3.58 0.60
CA GLN A 28 0.46 4.55 1.22
C GLN A 28 1.84 4.57 0.55
N PHE A 29 2.38 3.40 0.21
CA PHE A 29 3.65 3.29 -0.48
C PHE A 29 3.59 3.98 -1.85
N VAL A 30 2.60 3.67 -2.68
CA VAL A 30 2.47 4.25 -4.02
C VAL A 30 2.28 5.76 -3.94
N ARG A 31 1.43 6.27 -3.04
CA ARG A 31 1.28 7.72 -2.80
C ARG A 31 2.61 8.38 -2.42
N LYS A 32 3.39 7.70 -1.57
CA LYS A 32 4.66 8.22 -1.07
C LYS A 32 5.74 8.29 -2.16
N VAL A 33 5.88 7.22 -2.94
CA VAL A 33 6.92 7.09 -3.98
C VAL A 33 6.59 7.91 -5.21
N SER A 34 5.32 7.91 -5.65
CA SER A 34 4.87 8.71 -6.80
C SER A 34 4.81 10.21 -6.51
N GLY A 35 4.70 10.62 -5.24
CA GLY A 35 4.45 12.01 -4.85
C GLY A 35 3.00 12.46 -5.04
N PHE A 36 2.12 11.58 -5.55
CA PHE A 36 0.70 11.88 -5.73
C PHE A 36 -0.09 11.59 -4.45
N ARG A 37 -0.78 12.61 -3.91
CA ARG A 37 -1.77 12.39 -2.84
C ARG A 37 -3.01 11.67 -3.37
N ALA A 38 -3.41 11.98 -4.59
CA ALA A 38 -4.48 11.32 -5.33
C ALA A 38 -4.09 11.26 -6.81
N PRO A 39 -4.42 10.17 -7.52
CA PRO A 39 -4.19 10.09 -8.96
C PRO A 39 -5.09 11.09 -9.70
N ALA A 40 -4.53 11.69 -10.75
CA ALA A 40 -5.28 12.42 -11.76
C ALA A 40 -6.03 11.43 -12.69
N ALA A 41 -7.01 11.93 -13.43
CA ALA A 41 -7.82 11.08 -14.32
C ALA A 41 -6.96 10.28 -15.31
N HIS A 42 -5.90 10.89 -15.86
CA HIS A 42 -5.05 10.28 -16.88
C HIS A 42 -4.04 9.25 -16.33
N ASN A 43 -3.75 9.23 -15.02
CA ASN A 43 -2.79 8.29 -14.43
C ASN A 43 -3.44 7.33 -13.42
N ARG A 44 -4.76 7.38 -13.26
CA ARG A 44 -5.51 6.56 -12.30
C ARG A 44 -5.30 5.06 -12.54
N GLU A 45 -5.37 4.62 -13.78
CA GLU A 45 -5.20 3.19 -14.10
C GLU A 45 -3.82 2.67 -13.69
N VAL A 46 -2.74 3.36 -14.09
CA VAL A 46 -1.37 2.99 -13.73
C VAL A 46 -1.14 3.07 -12.21
N PHE A 47 -1.76 4.05 -11.55
CA PHE A 47 -1.68 4.21 -10.11
C PHE A 47 -2.34 3.04 -9.37
N GLU A 48 -3.58 2.67 -9.71
CA GLU A 48 -4.28 1.53 -9.10
C GLU A 48 -3.57 0.22 -9.40
N HIS A 49 -3.10 0.01 -10.63
CA HIS A 49 -2.32 -1.18 -11.00
C HIS A 49 -1.05 -1.33 -10.14
N ALA A 50 -0.35 -0.22 -9.85
CA ALA A 50 0.81 -0.25 -8.96
C ALA A 50 0.43 -0.61 -7.52
N VAL A 51 -0.73 -0.15 -7.03
CA VAL A 51 -1.23 -0.51 -5.70
C VAL A 51 -1.53 -2.01 -5.64
N ASP A 52 -2.25 -2.53 -6.63
CA ASP A 52 -2.66 -3.93 -6.67
C ASP A 52 -1.45 -4.88 -6.82
N ALA A 53 -0.46 -4.52 -7.64
CA ALA A 53 0.76 -5.31 -7.80
C ALA A 53 1.57 -5.43 -6.49
N ILE A 54 1.66 -4.34 -5.72
CA ILE A 54 2.36 -4.34 -4.43
C ILE A 54 1.57 -5.10 -3.39
N ALA A 55 0.23 -4.96 -3.38
CA ALA A 55 -0.63 -5.72 -2.49
C ALA A 55 -0.49 -7.22 -2.73
N ALA A 56 -0.50 -7.66 -3.99
CA ALA A 56 -0.33 -9.06 -4.37
C ALA A 56 1.03 -9.63 -3.92
N ALA A 57 2.13 -8.91 -4.21
CA ALA A 57 3.47 -9.34 -3.77
C ALA A 57 3.60 -9.43 -2.24
N THR A 58 2.90 -8.54 -1.51
CA THR A 58 2.89 -8.57 -0.04
C THR A 58 2.02 -9.71 0.49
N ALA A 59 0.90 -10.01 -0.16
CA ALA A 59 0.07 -11.17 0.19
C ALA A 59 0.82 -12.49 -0.01
N GLU A 60 1.56 -12.62 -1.11
CA GLU A 60 2.42 -13.78 -1.40
C GLU A 60 3.50 -13.98 -0.32
N LEU A 61 4.12 -12.90 0.16
CA LEU A 61 5.10 -12.96 1.25
C LEU A 61 4.51 -13.49 2.57
N LEU A 62 3.22 -13.27 2.81
CA LEU A 62 2.55 -13.59 4.09
C LEU A 62 1.79 -14.92 4.08
N ALA A 63 1.74 -15.60 2.94
CA ALA A 63 1.16 -16.94 2.77
C ALA A 63 2.07 -18.04 3.35
#